data_AF-A0AAE0X072-F1
#
_entry.id   AF-A0AAE0X072-F1
#
_cell.length_a   1.000
_cell.length_b   1.000
_cell.length_c   1.000
_cell.angle_alpha   90.00
_cell.angle_beta   90.00
_cell.angle_gamma   90.00
#
_symmetry.space_group_name_H-M   'P 1'
#
loop_
_entity.id
_entity.type
_entity.pdbx_description
1 polymer ?
#
loop_
_entity_poly.entity_id
_entity_poly.type
_entity_poly.pdbx_seq_one_letter_code
_entity_poly.pdbx_strand_id
1 'polypeptide(L)'
;MFPNSDPNRDLKGDDASQNLGLLAEYTDVEHRGFPLPNTASQPSRRREGVIRGTIALVSIAAGIALGCWYSSLASTSLETFGINPRTPIPLRVFTDRQDVAFIPHREFMGPSDEANDNWASITRGSDAIFLADPSSYGQREAGIRAPFFTFTPPPPAAQSLANLHNFYVLNSLHQLHCVNMARRRYNQLVYGHATPLSDTPIDADWLTHIEHCFEYLRLSVMCADYMTFESDSPAGSPEEYVRDNLGWGVVHSCINWEALMGFQRDQVRLYNSTWEGV
;
A
#
# COMPACT_ATOMS: atom_id res chain seq x y z
N MET A 1 -8.15 19.38 -29.36
CA MET A 1 -7.50 18.89 -30.60
C MET A 1 -6.49 17.84 -30.18
N PHE A 2 -6.92 16.57 -30.24
CA PHE A 2 -6.10 15.36 -30.05
C PHE A 2 -6.50 14.43 -31.20
N PRO A 3 -5.57 13.85 -31.97
CA PRO A 3 -5.93 12.99 -33.09
C PRO A 3 -6.15 11.55 -32.64
N ASN A 4 -7.18 10.96 -33.25
CA ASN A 4 -7.74 9.64 -33.05
C ASN A 4 -6.94 8.61 -33.87
N SER A 5 -6.66 7.42 -33.30
CA SER A 5 -5.97 6.31 -33.96
C SER A 5 -6.97 5.28 -34.50
N ASP A 6 -6.86 4.96 -35.79
CA ASP A 6 -7.73 4.03 -36.52
C ASP A 6 -7.13 2.60 -36.57
N PRO A 7 -7.89 1.52 -36.25
CA PRO A 7 -7.42 0.14 -36.30
C PRO A 7 -8.08 -0.66 -37.44
N ASN A 8 -7.31 -1.06 -38.47
CA ASN A 8 -7.43 -2.36 -39.17
C ASN A 8 -6.56 -2.39 -40.44
N ARG A 9 -5.71 -3.40 -40.57
CA ARG A 9 -5.24 -3.84 -41.89
C ARG A 9 -5.04 -5.35 -41.93
N ASP A 10 -5.72 -5.94 -42.91
CA ASP A 10 -6.07 -7.34 -43.09
C ASP A 10 -4.93 -8.32 -43.43
N LEU A 11 -5.19 -9.59 -43.08
CA LEU A 11 -4.54 -10.82 -43.52
C LEU A 11 -5.26 -11.42 -44.75
N LYS A 12 -4.51 -12.05 -45.67
CA LYS A 12 -5.01 -13.18 -46.49
C LYS A 12 -3.87 -13.99 -47.17
N GLY A 13 -3.94 -15.32 -47.06
CA GLY A 13 -3.20 -16.34 -47.87
C GLY A 13 -3.81 -16.50 -49.28
N ASP A 14 -3.44 -17.42 -50.19
CA ASP A 14 -2.74 -18.72 -50.14
C ASP A 14 -2.22 -19.11 -51.56
N ASP A 15 -1.30 -20.08 -51.59
CA ASP A 15 -1.05 -21.19 -52.55
C ASP A 15 -0.62 -20.99 -54.03
N ALA A 16 0.40 -21.77 -54.44
CA ALA A 16 0.56 -22.38 -55.78
C ALA A 16 1.84 -23.24 -55.89
N SER A 17 1.66 -24.54 -56.15
CA SER A 17 2.69 -25.48 -56.62
C SER A 17 2.41 -25.91 -58.07
N GLN A 18 3.40 -25.90 -58.98
CA GLN A 18 3.39 -26.68 -60.25
C GLN A 18 4.78 -27.08 -60.78
N ASN A 19 5.01 -28.41 -60.81
CA ASN A 19 5.56 -29.31 -61.83
C ASN A 19 6.62 -28.92 -62.91
N LEU A 20 7.71 -29.74 -62.92
CA LEU A 20 8.28 -30.61 -63.98
C LEU A 20 8.62 -30.09 -65.39
N GLY A 21 9.88 -30.33 -65.79
CA GLY A 21 10.32 -30.36 -67.20
C GLY A 21 11.74 -30.92 -67.39
N LEU A 22 11.86 -32.07 -68.06
CA LEU A 22 13.07 -32.70 -68.62
C LEU A 22 13.78 -31.76 -69.63
N LEU A 23 15.09 -31.83 -69.92
CA LEU A 23 15.79 -32.86 -70.71
C LEU A 23 17.31 -32.65 -70.64
N ALA A 24 18.05 -33.76 -70.79
CA ALA A 24 19.49 -33.88 -70.88
C ALA A 24 19.99 -33.75 -72.34
N GLU A 25 21.25 -33.35 -72.54
CA GLU A 25 22.16 -34.04 -73.48
C GLU A 25 23.63 -33.55 -73.41
N TYR A 26 24.56 -34.54 -73.38
CA TYR A 26 25.86 -34.64 -74.10
C TYR A 26 26.97 -33.57 -73.83
N THR A 27 28.27 -33.83 -73.62
CA THR A 27 29.26 -34.93 -73.85
C THR A 27 30.52 -34.57 -73.00
N ASP A 28 31.10 -35.48 -72.24
CA ASP A 28 32.32 -36.29 -72.51
C ASP A 28 33.68 -35.55 -72.48
N VAL A 29 34.72 -36.28 -72.06
CA VAL A 29 36.18 -36.05 -72.04
C VAL A 29 36.81 -36.11 -70.63
N GLU A 30 37.52 -37.22 -70.45
CA GLU A 30 38.38 -37.59 -69.33
C GLU A 30 39.52 -36.59 -69.08
N HIS A 31 39.80 -36.28 -67.81
CA HIS A 31 41.16 -36.02 -67.34
C HIS A 31 41.39 -36.53 -65.92
N ARG A 32 42.40 -37.39 -65.80
CA ARG A 32 42.96 -37.91 -64.55
C ARG A 32 43.53 -36.77 -63.69
N GLY A 33 43.22 -36.76 -62.40
CA GLY A 33 44.00 -35.98 -61.44
C GLY A 33 43.39 -35.90 -60.04
N PHE A 34 44.18 -36.33 -59.06
CA PHE A 34 44.10 -36.10 -57.61
C PHE A 34 43.25 -37.06 -56.74
N PRO A 35 43.87 -37.72 -55.73
CA PRO A 35 43.11 -38.33 -54.65
C PRO A 35 42.40 -37.24 -53.84
N LEU A 36 41.11 -37.43 -53.62
CA LEU A 36 40.30 -36.60 -52.73
C LEU A 36 40.90 -36.61 -51.31
N PRO A 37 40.85 -35.48 -50.58
CA PRO A 37 41.18 -35.50 -49.16
C PRO A 37 40.21 -36.43 -48.42
N ASN A 38 40.74 -37.16 -47.44
CA ASN A 38 40.00 -38.01 -46.53
C ASN A 38 38.65 -37.40 -46.16
N THR A 39 37.60 -38.19 -46.29
CA THR A 39 36.27 -37.93 -45.74
C THR A 39 36.40 -37.62 -44.26
N ALA A 40 36.39 -36.34 -43.90
CA ALA A 40 36.03 -35.95 -42.54
C ALA A 40 34.62 -36.49 -42.32
N SER A 41 34.49 -37.47 -41.42
CA SER A 41 33.20 -38.04 -41.05
C SER A 41 32.24 -36.92 -40.66
N GLN A 42 31.24 -36.64 -41.49
CA GLN A 42 30.18 -35.71 -41.12
C GLN A 42 29.56 -36.23 -39.82
N PRO A 43 29.51 -35.43 -38.74
CA PRO A 43 28.84 -35.85 -37.52
C PRO A 43 27.41 -36.24 -37.88
N SER A 44 26.96 -37.44 -37.47
CA SER A 44 25.62 -37.90 -37.79
C SER A 44 24.59 -36.83 -37.40
N ARG A 45 23.61 -36.54 -38.25
CA ARG A 45 22.51 -35.56 -37.98
C ARG A 45 21.87 -35.77 -36.60
N ARG A 46 21.88 -37.01 -36.10
CA ARG A 46 21.43 -37.39 -34.75
C ARG A 46 22.31 -36.80 -33.63
N ARG A 47 23.64 -36.81 -33.79
CA ARG A 47 24.60 -36.22 -32.84
C ARG A 47 24.47 -34.69 -32.80
N GLU A 48 24.27 -34.04 -33.95
CA GLU A 48 24.01 -32.59 -34.01
C GLU A 48 22.67 -32.21 -33.37
N GLY A 49 21.62 -33.01 -33.59
CA GLY A 49 20.31 -32.82 -32.95
C GLY A 49 20.37 -32.98 -31.43
N VAL A 50 21.12 -33.96 -30.92
CA VAL A 50 21.31 -34.16 -29.47
C VAL A 50 22.11 -33.00 -28.86
N ILE A 51 23.17 -32.54 -29.52
CA ILE A 51 23.96 -31.38 -29.04
C ILE A 51 23.08 -30.12 -29.01
N ARG A 52 22.33 -29.84 -30.08
CA ARG A 52 21.41 -28.70 -30.15
C ARG A 52 20.31 -28.78 -29.09
N GLY A 53 19.71 -29.95 -28.89
CA GLY A 53 18.70 -30.18 -27.86
C GLY A 53 19.27 -29.99 -26.44
N THR A 54 20.48 -30.47 -26.19
CA THR A 54 21.16 -30.30 -24.89
C THR A 54 21.48 -28.83 -24.62
N ILE A 55 22.00 -28.10 -25.60
CA ILE A 55 22.26 -26.65 -25.49
C ILE A 55 20.96 -25.90 -25.23
N ALA A 56 19.87 -26.24 -25.93
CA ALA A 56 18.57 -25.62 -25.71
C ALA A 56 18.04 -25.87 -24.27
N LEU A 57 18.12 -27.11 -23.79
CA LEU A 57 17.68 -27.45 -22.44
C LEU A 57 18.52 -26.76 -21.35
N VAL A 58 19.84 -26.69 -21.52
CA VAL A 58 20.73 -25.97 -20.60
C VAL A 58 20.43 -24.47 -20.60
N SER A 59 20.20 -23.87 -21.77
CA SER A 59 19.84 -22.45 -21.87
C SER A 59 18.48 -22.15 -21.22
N ILE A 60 17.49 -23.04 -21.39
CA ILE A 60 16.18 -22.91 -20.72
C ILE A 60 16.33 -23.05 -19.20
N ALA A 61 17.07 -24.06 -18.73
CA ALA A 61 17.30 -24.26 -17.31
C ALA A 61 18.07 -23.09 -16.67
N ALA A 62 19.09 -22.57 -17.36
CA ALA A 62 19.83 -21.39 -16.93
C ALA A 62 18.93 -20.14 -16.89
N GLY A 63 18.08 -19.96 -17.91
CA GLY A 63 17.10 -18.87 -17.95
C GLY A 63 16.08 -18.93 -16.80
N ILE A 64 15.56 -20.12 -16.50
CA ILE A 64 14.65 -20.33 -15.36
C ILE A 64 15.38 -20.07 -14.04
N ALA A 65 16.59 -20.59 -13.86
CA ALA A 65 17.38 -20.38 -12.64
C ALA A 65 17.71 -18.90 -12.41
N LEU A 66 18.12 -18.18 -13.47
CA LEU A 66 18.33 -16.74 -13.45
C LEU A 66 17.03 -15.99 -13.13
N GLY A 67 15.92 -16.38 -13.76
CA GLY A 67 14.59 -15.81 -13.47
C GLY A 67 14.20 -15.97 -12.00
N CYS A 68 14.28 -17.19 -11.46
CA CYS A 68 14.02 -17.47 -10.05
C CYS A 68 14.95 -16.70 -9.11
N TRP A 69 16.25 -16.59 -9.45
CA TRP A 69 17.21 -15.79 -8.70
C TRP A 69 16.80 -14.32 -8.69
N TYR A 70 16.55 -13.71 -9.85
CA TYR A 70 16.13 -12.31 -9.94
C TYR A 70 14.79 -12.05 -9.24
N SER A 71 13.83 -12.97 -9.34
CA SER A 71 12.57 -12.89 -8.59
C SER A 71 12.78 -13.02 -7.08
N SER A 72 13.75 -13.83 -6.63
CA SER A 72 14.10 -13.91 -5.20
C SER A 72 14.83 -12.66 -4.69
N LEU A 73 15.56 -11.96 -5.58
CA LEU A 73 16.15 -10.66 -5.31
C LEU A 73 15.13 -9.52 -5.39
N ALA A 74 14.04 -9.70 -6.12
CA ALA A 74 12.86 -8.84 -6.07
C ALA A 74 12.11 -9.08 -4.75
N SER A 75 12.81 -8.92 -3.62
CA SER A 75 12.15 -8.68 -2.35
C SER A 75 11.32 -7.42 -2.53
N THR A 76 10.01 -7.55 -2.47
CA THR A 76 9.08 -6.43 -2.34
C THR A 76 9.32 -5.83 -0.96
N SER A 77 10.40 -5.04 -0.84
CA SER A 77 10.73 -4.36 0.39
C SER A 77 9.69 -3.27 0.63
N LEU A 78 9.51 -2.87 1.89
CA LEU A 78 8.67 -1.73 2.26
C LEU A 78 9.04 -0.46 1.45
N GLU A 79 10.32 -0.31 1.07
CA GLU A 79 10.79 0.77 0.19
C GLU A 79 10.12 0.77 -1.19
N THR A 80 9.82 -0.41 -1.73
CA THR A 80 9.17 -0.58 -3.05
C THR A 80 7.76 0.02 -3.06
N PHE A 81 7.14 0.11 -1.88
CA PHE A 81 5.84 0.74 -1.65
C PHE A 81 5.95 2.14 -1.02
N GLY A 82 7.15 2.74 -1.02
CA GLY A 82 7.39 4.09 -0.50
C GLY A 82 7.42 4.20 1.03
N ILE A 83 7.47 3.08 1.76
CA ILE A 83 7.59 3.09 3.22
C ILE A 83 9.08 3.21 3.59
N ASN A 84 9.41 4.17 4.46
CA ASN A 84 10.78 4.39 4.92
C ASN A 84 11.33 3.11 5.59
N PRO A 85 12.43 2.53 5.07
CA PRO A 85 13.02 1.29 5.59
C PRO A 85 13.56 1.45 7.01
N ARG A 86 13.85 2.69 7.42
CA ARG A 86 14.33 3.09 8.74
C ARG A 86 13.19 3.67 9.57
N THR A 87 11.97 3.18 9.41
CA THR A 87 10.87 3.59 10.27
C THR A 87 11.14 3.19 11.72
N PRO A 88 10.90 4.07 12.71
CA PRO A 88 10.97 3.71 14.11
C PRO A 88 9.78 2.82 14.54
N ILE A 89 8.75 2.72 13.69
CA ILE A 89 7.53 1.95 13.98
C ILE A 89 7.84 0.44 13.91
N PRO A 90 7.49 -0.35 14.93
CA PRO A 90 7.73 -1.79 14.93
C PRO A 90 7.09 -2.50 13.73
N LEU A 91 7.83 -3.41 13.09
CA LEU A 91 7.36 -4.13 11.89
C LEU A 91 6.02 -4.84 12.10
N ARG A 92 5.76 -5.35 13.31
CA ARG A 92 4.49 -6.00 13.70
C ARG A 92 3.26 -5.12 13.47
N VAL A 93 3.39 -3.80 13.49
CA VAL A 93 2.29 -2.87 13.17
C VAL A 93 1.81 -3.10 11.73
N PHE A 94 2.75 -3.37 10.82
CA PHE A 94 2.47 -3.56 9.40
C PHE A 94 2.24 -5.03 9.02
N THR A 95 2.90 -5.97 9.70
CA THR A 95 2.85 -7.41 9.35
C THR A 95 1.69 -8.15 10.00
N ASP A 96 1.30 -7.76 11.22
CA ASP A 96 0.25 -8.46 11.97
C ASP A 96 -1.11 -7.82 11.65
N ARG A 97 -1.44 -7.76 10.35
CA ARG A 97 -2.67 -7.12 9.87
C ARG A 97 -3.91 -7.85 10.39
N GLN A 98 -4.96 -7.07 10.64
CA GLN A 98 -6.21 -7.54 11.22
C GLN A 98 -7.34 -7.33 10.21
N ASP A 99 -8.15 -8.36 9.99
CA ASP A 99 -9.36 -8.24 9.17
C ASP A 99 -10.44 -7.53 9.97
N VAL A 100 -10.81 -6.33 9.55
CA VAL A 100 -11.78 -5.47 10.23
C VAL A 100 -12.90 -5.13 9.26
N ALA A 101 -14.12 -5.54 9.59
CA ALA A 101 -15.30 -5.04 8.90
C ALA A 101 -15.57 -3.60 9.33
N PHE A 102 -15.72 -2.69 8.37
CA PHE A 102 -16.11 -1.32 8.68
C PHE A 102 -17.59 -1.28 9.01
N ILE A 103 -17.91 -1.16 10.29
CA ILE A 103 -19.28 -1.11 10.79
C ILE A 103 -19.50 0.20 11.55
N PRO A 104 -20.74 0.71 11.64
CA PRO A 104 -21.01 1.94 12.35
C PRO A 104 -20.80 1.77 13.87
N HIS A 105 -19.82 2.49 14.43
CA HIS A 105 -19.66 2.60 15.88
C HIS A 105 -20.40 3.84 16.40
N ARG A 106 -21.63 3.63 16.86
CA ARG A 106 -22.52 4.72 17.31
C ARG A 106 -21.93 5.53 18.47
N GLU A 107 -21.08 4.91 19.28
CA GLU A 107 -20.36 5.55 20.37
C GLU A 107 -19.32 6.60 19.91
N PHE A 108 -18.99 6.67 18.61
CA PHE A 108 -18.13 7.71 18.02
C PHE A 108 -18.91 8.75 17.20
N MET A 109 -20.22 8.58 17.04
CA MET A 109 -21.05 9.39 16.15
C MET A 109 -21.86 10.44 16.92
N GLY A 110 -22.14 11.58 16.27
CA GLY A 110 -22.98 12.63 16.82
C GLY A 110 -22.29 13.53 17.85
N PRO A 111 -23.05 14.44 18.48
CA PRO A 111 -22.51 15.53 19.29
C PRO A 111 -22.29 15.19 20.77
N SER A 112 -22.53 13.95 21.19
CA SER A 112 -22.53 13.58 22.61
C SER A 112 -21.16 13.74 23.28
N ASP A 113 -21.17 13.95 24.60
CA ASP A 113 -19.93 13.95 25.39
C ASP A 113 -19.24 12.59 25.34
N GLU A 114 -20.00 11.50 25.32
CA GLU A 114 -19.48 10.15 25.11
C GLU A 114 -18.70 10.04 23.79
N ALA A 115 -19.26 10.53 22.68
CA ALA A 115 -18.55 10.54 21.40
C ALA A 115 -17.28 11.40 21.47
N ASN A 116 -17.34 12.56 22.13
CA ASN A 116 -16.16 13.42 22.31
C ASN A 116 -15.06 12.71 23.11
N ASP A 117 -15.42 12.02 24.19
CA ASP A 117 -14.49 11.28 25.05
C ASP A 117 -13.90 10.06 24.33
N ASN A 118 -14.72 9.36 23.54
CA ASN A 118 -14.28 8.24 22.71
C ASN A 118 -13.31 8.69 21.63
N TRP A 119 -13.58 9.78 20.92
CA TRP A 119 -12.64 10.37 19.96
C TRP A 119 -11.34 10.82 20.62
N ALA A 120 -11.41 11.49 21.79
CA ALA A 120 -10.23 11.87 22.56
C ALA A 120 -9.44 10.64 23.05
N SER A 121 -10.12 9.49 23.22
CA SER A 121 -9.48 8.24 23.66
C SER A 121 -8.55 7.63 22.63
N ILE A 122 -8.81 7.84 21.34
CA ILE A 122 -8.06 7.18 20.26
C ILE A 122 -6.57 7.57 20.30
N THR A 123 -6.29 8.82 20.66
CA THR A 123 -4.93 9.36 20.78
C THR A 123 -4.50 9.60 22.23
N ARG A 124 -5.15 8.95 23.20
CA ARG A 124 -4.79 9.06 24.64
C ARG A 124 -3.31 8.72 24.83
N GLY A 125 -2.52 9.74 25.18
CA GLY A 125 -1.07 9.64 25.39
C GLY A 125 -0.26 10.63 24.55
N SER A 126 -0.76 10.99 23.36
CA SER A 126 -0.26 12.01 22.40
C SER A 126 -0.49 11.48 20.97
N ASP A 127 -0.73 12.40 20.03
CA ASP A 127 -0.70 12.17 18.58
C ASP A 127 0.73 12.09 18.01
N ALA A 128 1.75 12.22 18.85
CA ALA A 128 3.16 12.23 18.50
C ALA A 128 3.94 11.10 19.17
N ILE A 129 5.04 10.73 18.51
CA ILE A 129 5.95 9.67 18.90
C ILE A 129 7.29 10.31 19.25
N PHE A 130 7.80 10.02 20.45
CA PHE A 130 9.13 10.43 20.86
C PHE A 130 10.19 9.59 20.12
N LEU A 131 11.25 10.24 19.64
CA LEU A 131 12.40 9.59 19.01
C LEU A 131 13.68 9.98 19.75
N ALA A 132 14.30 9.04 20.47
CA ALA A 132 15.54 9.33 21.21
C ALA A 132 16.68 9.81 20.29
N ASP A 133 16.80 9.22 19.10
CA ASP A 133 17.72 9.63 18.04
C ASP A 133 16.98 9.75 16.70
N PRO A 134 16.37 10.93 16.40
CA PRO A 134 15.62 11.14 15.17
C PRO A 134 16.47 10.97 13.90
N SER A 135 17.77 11.27 13.99
CA SER A 135 18.70 11.23 12.86
C SER A 135 18.92 9.80 12.33
N SER A 136 18.89 8.80 13.22
CA SER A 136 18.98 7.38 12.85
C SER A 136 17.83 6.94 11.94
N TYR A 137 16.65 7.57 12.09
CA TYR A 137 15.45 7.30 11.30
C TYR A 137 15.31 8.24 10.09
N GLY A 138 16.33 9.05 9.81
CA GLY A 138 16.36 9.99 8.69
C GLY A 138 15.57 11.28 8.91
N GLN A 139 15.14 11.57 10.15
CA GLN A 139 14.50 12.85 10.48
C GLN A 139 15.58 13.93 10.61
N ARG A 140 15.47 14.98 9.79
CA ARG A 140 16.45 16.08 9.74
C ARG A 140 15.91 17.35 10.36
N GLU A 141 14.60 17.52 10.28
CA GLU A 141 13.86 18.63 10.86
C GLU A 141 13.62 18.40 12.34
N ALA A 142 13.56 19.49 13.10
CA ALA A 142 13.14 19.44 14.50
C ALA A 142 11.69 18.96 14.59
N GLY A 143 11.43 18.07 15.55
CA GLY A 143 10.07 17.69 15.90
C GLY A 143 9.36 18.80 16.67
N ILE A 144 8.14 18.48 17.10
CA ILE A 144 7.38 19.32 18.02
C ILE A 144 7.86 19.12 19.45
N ARG A 145 7.52 20.09 20.31
CA ARG A 145 7.68 19.94 21.75
C ARG A 145 6.80 18.79 22.27
N ALA A 146 7.24 18.11 23.31
CA ALA A 146 6.45 17.10 24.02
C ALA A 146 4.98 17.55 24.22
N PRO A 147 3.98 16.85 23.63
CA PRO A 147 2.63 17.42 23.47
C PRO A 147 1.87 17.67 24.78
N PHE A 148 2.18 16.95 25.84
CA PHE A 148 1.63 17.19 27.18
C PHE A 148 2.19 18.46 27.85
N PHE A 149 3.15 19.14 27.22
CA PHE A 149 3.62 20.46 27.62
C PHE A 149 3.19 21.58 26.64
N THR A 150 2.19 21.35 25.80
CA THR A 150 1.69 22.36 24.85
C THR A 150 1.05 23.55 25.57
N PHE A 151 0.21 23.26 26.58
CA PHE A 151 -0.51 24.29 27.35
C PHE A 151 0.04 24.48 28.77
N THR A 152 1.00 23.65 29.17
CA THR A 152 1.62 23.67 30.50
C THR A 152 3.14 23.82 30.35
N PRO A 153 3.81 24.62 31.19
CA PRO A 153 5.27 24.68 31.21
C PRO A 153 5.86 23.30 31.56
N PRO A 154 7.03 22.92 31.01
CA PRO A 154 7.67 21.68 31.41
C PRO A 154 8.27 21.85 32.83
N PRO A 155 8.42 20.78 33.60
CA PRO A 155 9.25 20.80 34.81
C PRO A 155 10.68 21.27 34.46
N PRO A 156 11.41 21.92 35.39
CA PRO A 156 12.78 22.39 35.14
C PRO A 156 13.71 21.31 34.59
N ALA A 157 13.61 20.08 35.12
CA ALA A 157 14.40 18.92 34.66
C ALA A 157 14.15 18.58 33.18
N ALA A 158 12.90 18.73 32.70
CA ALA A 158 12.54 18.47 31.30
C ALA A 158 12.86 19.66 30.39
N GLN A 159 12.77 20.90 30.91
CA GLN A 159 12.97 22.12 30.13
C GLN A 159 14.38 22.27 29.57
N SER A 160 15.40 21.77 30.30
CA SER A 160 16.79 21.82 29.88
C SER A 160 17.21 20.69 28.93
N LEU A 161 16.32 19.74 28.63
CA LEU A 161 16.69 18.60 27.81
C LEU A 161 16.78 18.96 26.33
N ALA A 162 17.86 18.52 25.68
CA ALA A 162 18.03 18.65 24.23
C ALA A 162 16.95 17.88 23.44
N ASN A 163 16.34 16.85 24.03
CA ASN A 163 15.34 16.00 23.41
C ASN A 163 13.89 16.52 23.58
N LEU A 164 13.69 17.73 24.16
CA LEU A 164 12.35 18.31 24.38
C LEU A 164 11.54 18.44 23.08
N HIS A 165 12.22 18.59 21.95
CA HIS A 165 11.64 18.73 20.60
C HIS A 165 11.71 17.45 19.76
N ASN A 166 11.95 16.29 20.38
CA ASN A 166 12.07 15.02 19.66
C ASN A 166 10.73 14.28 19.51
N PHE A 167 9.60 14.98 19.51
CA PHE A 167 8.29 14.38 19.24
C PHE A 167 7.88 14.63 17.80
N TYR A 168 7.48 13.58 17.10
CA TYR A 168 7.07 13.65 15.70
C TYR A 168 5.64 13.13 15.56
N VAL A 169 4.76 13.96 14.98
CA VAL A 169 3.35 13.59 14.78
C VAL A 169 3.28 12.58 13.63
N LEU A 170 2.73 11.40 13.91
CA LEU A 170 2.52 10.41 12.86
C LEU A 170 1.37 10.86 11.95
N ASN A 171 1.53 10.74 10.64
CA ASN A 171 0.54 11.23 9.67
C ASN A 171 -0.89 10.70 9.92
N SER A 172 -1.06 9.42 10.27
CA SER A 172 -2.38 8.87 10.60
C SER A 172 -2.98 9.48 11.87
N LEU A 173 -2.16 9.77 12.89
CA LEU A 173 -2.62 10.43 14.12
C LEU A 173 -2.98 11.90 13.87
N HIS A 174 -2.22 12.60 13.02
CA HIS A 174 -2.57 13.96 12.58
C HIS A 174 -3.88 13.97 11.78
N GLN A 175 -4.07 13.01 10.87
CA GLN A 175 -5.33 12.87 10.13
C GLN A 175 -6.51 12.68 11.08
N LEU A 176 -6.40 11.80 12.08
CA LEU A 176 -7.45 11.64 13.10
C LEU A 176 -7.73 12.93 13.88
N HIS A 177 -6.68 13.67 14.25
CA HIS A 177 -6.85 14.99 14.87
C HIS A 177 -7.65 15.93 13.96
N CYS A 178 -7.29 16.03 12.69
CA CYS A 178 -8.00 16.88 11.71
C CYS A 178 -9.46 16.46 11.52
N VAL A 179 -9.74 15.15 11.38
CA VAL A 179 -11.10 14.62 11.25
C VAL A 179 -11.92 14.96 12.51
N ASN A 180 -11.36 14.76 13.71
CA ASN A 180 -12.06 15.11 14.95
C ASN A 180 -12.29 16.63 15.08
N MET A 181 -11.35 17.47 14.67
CA MET A 181 -11.54 18.93 14.68
C MET A 181 -12.67 19.36 13.74
N ALA A 182 -12.73 18.77 12.54
CA ALA A 182 -13.83 19.00 11.61
C ALA A 182 -15.17 18.51 12.19
N ARG A 183 -15.22 17.30 12.74
CA ARG A 183 -16.39 16.72 13.40
C ARG A 183 -16.89 17.60 14.54
N ARG A 184 -16.01 18.03 15.45
CA ARG A 184 -16.40 18.89 16.58
C ARG A 184 -16.95 20.23 16.11
N ARG A 185 -16.33 20.84 15.09
CA ARG A 185 -16.82 22.11 14.56
C ARG A 185 -18.17 21.95 13.85
N TYR A 186 -18.32 20.90 13.05
CA TYR A 186 -19.60 20.53 12.44
C TYR A 186 -20.67 20.32 13.51
N ASN A 187 -20.40 19.50 14.53
CA ASN A 187 -21.37 19.19 15.57
C ASN A 187 -21.80 20.41 16.39
N GLN A 188 -20.86 21.32 16.68
CA GLN A 188 -21.19 22.58 17.35
C GLN A 188 -22.13 23.46 16.52
N LEU A 189 -21.88 23.56 15.21
CA LEU A 189 -22.72 24.35 14.33
C LEU A 189 -24.09 23.69 14.19
N VAL A 190 -24.11 22.38 13.97
CA VAL A 190 -25.28 21.59 13.57
C VAL A 190 -26.20 21.21 14.72
N TYR A 191 -25.66 20.88 15.88
CA TYR A 191 -26.47 20.49 17.04
C TYR A 191 -26.51 21.57 18.13
N GLY A 192 -25.64 22.59 18.06
CA GLY A 192 -25.51 23.65 19.08
C GLY A 192 -26.37 24.91 18.87
N HIS A 193 -27.37 24.86 17.98
CA HIS A 193 -28.39 25.91 17.77
C HIS A 193 -27.95 27.27 17.17
N ALA A 194 -26.83 27.34 16.44
CA ALA A 194 -26.43 28.55 15.72
C ALA A 194 -27.20 28.83 14.40
N THR A 195 -28.38 28.23 14.21
CA THR A 195 -29.15 28.03 12.94
C THR A 195 -28.45 27.17 11.87
N PRO A 196 -28.46 25.83 11.99
CA PRO A 196 -27.70 25.00 11.06
C PRO A 196 -28.48 24.28 9.96
N LEU A 197 -29.75 23.94 10.16
CA LEU A 197 -30.56 23.15 9.21
C LEU A 197 -32.04 23.57 9.31
N SER A 198 -32.81 23.36 8.24
CA SER A 198 -34.23 23.74 8.15
C SER A 198 -35.17 22.68 8.73
N ASP A 199 -34.61 21.62 9.33
CA ASP A 199 -35.29 20.42 9.82
C ASP A 199 -36.14 19.72 8.75
N THR A 200 -35.59 19.65 7.53
CA THR A 200 -36.22 18.97 6.39
C THR A 200 -35.75 17.51 6.30
N PRO A 201 -36.48 16.64 5.58
CA PRO A 201 -35.99 15.29 5.29
C PRO A 201 -34.62 15.26 4.59
N ILE A 202 -34.33 16.29 3.78
CA ILE A 202 -33.01 16.46 3.13
C ILE A 202 -31.93 16.73 4.18
N ASP A 203 -32.23 17.56 5.18
CA ASP A 203 -31.29 17.83 6.27
C ASP A 203 -31.00 16.55 7.08
N ALA A 204 -32.02 15.72 7.35
CA ALA A 204 -31.86 14.45 8.04
C ALA A 204 -30.97 13.45 7.27
N ASP A 205 -31.10 13.41 5.94
CA ASP A 205 -30.25 12.60 5.07
C ASP A 205 -28.78 13.08 5.12
N TRP A 206 -28.55 14.39 4.99
CA TRP A 206 -27.22 14.98 5.09
C TRP A 206 -26.57 14.78 6.47
N LEU A 207 -27.34 14.87 7.55
CA LEU A 207 -26.85 14.54 8.90
C LEU A 207 -26.33 13.11 8.94
N THR A 208 -27.14 12.16 8.47
CA THR A 208 -26.80 10.73 8.46
C THR A 208 -25.55 10.48 7.62
N HIS A 209 -25.46 11.08 6.44
CA HIS A 209 -24.34 10.92 5.53
C HIS A 209 -23.03 11.52 6.08
N ILE A 210 -23.09 12.71 6.69
CA ILE A 210 -21.90 13.35 7.26
C ILE A 210 -21.40 12.61 8.50
N GLU A 211 -22.29 12.13 9.37
CA GLU A 211 -21.89 11.28 10.50
C GLU A 211 -21.25 9.97 10.02
N HIS A 212 -21.81 9.36 8.97
CA HIS A 212 -21.16 8.23 8.29
C HIS A 212 -19.77 8.61 7.78
N CYS A 213 -19.60 9.74 7.09
CA CYS A 213 -18.30 10.18 6.60
C CYS A 213 -17.26 10.33 7.72
N PHE A 214 -17.62 10.94 8.85
CA PHE A 214 -16.69 11.09 9.97
C PHE A 214 -16.26 9.75 10.55
N GLU A 215 -17.22 8.83 10.72
CA GLU A 215 -16.94 7.49 11.25
C GLU A 215 -16.14 6.65 10.27
N TYR A 216 -16.49 6.69 8.99
CA TYR A 216 -15.79 5.98 7.93
C TYR A 216 -14.36 6.48 7.75
N LEU A 217 -14.13 7.80 7.84
CA LEU A 217 -12.79 8.37 7.86
C LEU A 217 -12.00 7.96 9.12
N ARG A 218 -12.65 7.88 10.29
CA ARG A 218 -12.01 7.38 11.52
C ARG A 218 -11.48 5.96 11.32
N LEU A 219 -12.34 5.07 10.84
CA LEU A 219 -12.02 3.67 10.57
C LEU A 219 -10.93 3.56 9.51
N SER A 220 -11.05 4.29 8.40
CA SER A 220 -10.08 4.30 7.30
C SER A 220 -8.68 4.72 7.75
N VAL A 221 -8.59 5.81 8.51
CA VAL A 221 -7.30 6.33 9.00
C VAL A 221 -6.69 5.38 10.04
N MET A 222 -7.50 4.77 10.90
CA MET A 222 -7.04 3.76 11.85
C MET A 222 -6.60 2.46 11.16
N CYS A 223 -7.27 2.09 10.08
CA CYS A 223 -6.98 0.90 9.30
C CYS A 223 -5.68 1.03 8.50
N ALA A 224 -5.38 2.24 8.01
CA ALA A 224 -4.24 2.53 7.13
C ALA A 224 -4.15 1.52 5.97
N ASP A 225 -5.29 1.23 5.37
CA ASP A 225 -5.43 0.44 4.16
C ASP A 225 -5.84 1.40 3.02
N TYR A 226 -5.09 1.37 1.92
CA TYR A 226 -5.27 2.31 0.81
C TYR A 226 -5.53 1.49 -0.46
N MET A 227 -6.54 1.88 -1.24
CA MET A 227 -6.93 1.25 -2.51
C MET A 227 -7.74 -0.05 -2.40
N THR A 228 -8.51 -0.22 -1.33
CA THR A 228 -9.54 -1.28 -1.23
C THR A 228 -10.78 -0.89 -2.03
N PHE A 229 -11.41 -1.87 -2.68
CA PHE A 229 -12.66 -1.66 -3.40
C PHE A 229 -13.83 -1.72 -2.43
N GLU A 230 -14.59 -0.63 -2.37
CA GLU A 230 -15.83 -0.57 -1.61
C GLU A 230 -16.98 -1.14 -2.44
N SER A 231 -17.57 -2.23 -1.94
CA SER A 231 -18.85 -2.72 -2.43
C SER A 231 -20.00 -2.14 -1.63
N ASP A 232 -21.23 -2.37 -2.09
CA ASP A 232 -22.38 -2.27 -1.19
C ASP A 232 -22.26 -3.28 -0.03
N SER A 233 -23.13 -3.14 0.97
CA SER A 233 -23.13 -3.97 2.16
C SER A 233 -23.27 -5.45 1.81
N PRO A 234 -22.51 -6.36 2.44
CA PRO A 234 -22.58 -7.80 2.17
C PRO A 234 -24.00 -8.36 2.27
N ALA A 235 -24.32 -9.38 1.45
CA ALA A 235 -25.64 -10.02 1.49
C ALA A 235 -25.96 -10.57 2.89
N GLY A 236 -27.16 -10.26 3.40
CA GLY A 236 -27.57 -10.63 4.75
C GLY A 236 -27.09 -9.69 5.87
N SER A 237 -26.45 -8.57 5.51
CA SER A 237 -26.12 -7.51 6.48
C SER A 237 -27.38 -6.96 7.16
N PRO A 238 -27.26 -6.44 8.40
CA PRO A 238 -28.33 -5.72 9.06
C PRO A 238 -28.92 -4.62 8.18
N GLU A 239 -30.24 -4.37 8.30
CA GLU A 239 -30.93 -3.34 7.53
C GLU A 239 -30.26 -1.97 7.68
N GLU A 240 -29.76 -1.66 8.88
CA GLU A 240 -29.04 -0.42 9.17
C GLU A 240 -27.72 -0.24 8.41
N TYR A 241 -27.15 -1.30 7.82
CA TYR A 241 -25.92 -1.22 7.03
C TYR A 241 -26.23 -0.91 5.57
N VAL A 242 -27.37 -1.43 5.08
CA VAL A 242 -27.83 -1.29 3.69
C VAL A 242 -28.60 0.03 3.50
N ARG A 243 -29.26 0.53 4.55
CA ARG A 243 -30.06 1.75 4.48
C ARG A 243 -29.19 2.95 4.12
N ASP A 244 -29.79 3.93 3.43
CA ASP A 244 -29.18 5.21 3.08
C ASP A 244 -27.98 5.09 2.10
N ASN A 245 -27.76 3.91 1.50
CA ASN A 245 -26.70 3.61 0.53
C ASN A 245 -25.29 4.01 1.01
N LEU A 246 -25.02 3.82 2.30
CA LEU A 246 -23.76 4.22 2.93
C LEU A 246 -22.65 3.17 2.80
N GLY A 247 -22.98 1.92 2.46
CA GLY A 247 -22.02 0.86 2.19
C GLY A 247 -21.16 0.48 3.40
N TRP A 248 -21.76 -0.25 4.37
CA TRP A 248 -21.05 -0.77 5.54
C TRP A 248 -20.71 -2.26 5.39
N GLY A 249 -19.76 -2.75 6.17
CA GLY A 249 -19.49 -4.18 6.36
C GLY A 249 -18.43 -4.75 5.43
N VAL A 250 -17.85 -3.95 4.51
CA VAL A 250 -16.66 -4.36 3.74
C VAL A 250 -15.52 -4.65 4.72
N VAL A 251 -14.81 -5.76 4.48
CA VAL A 251 -13.69 -6.21 5.31
C VAL A 251 -12.40 -5.66 4.74
N HIS A 252 -11.65 -4.96 5.58
CA HIS A 252 -10.34 -4.39 5.27
C HIS A 252 -9.24 -5.15 6.00
N SER A 253 -8.07 -5.24 5.38
CA SER A 253 -6.88 -5.76 6.07
C SER A 253 -6.17 -4.58 6.71
N CYS A 254 -6.41 -4.33 7.99
CA CYS A 254 -5.93 -3.15 8.71
C CYS A 254 -4.59 -3.36 9.39
N ILE A 255 -3.82 -2.30 9.60
CA ILE A 255 -2.63 -2.34 10.46
C ILE A 255 -3.01 -2.74 11.90
N ASN A 256 -2.05 -3.27 12.66
CA ASN A 256 -2.26 -3.53 14.08
C ASN A 256 -2.26 -2.20 14.87
N TRP A 257 -3.43 -1.58 14.97
CA TRP A 257 -3.62 -0.30 15.64
C TRP A 257 -3.21 -0.35 17.12
N GLU A 258 -3.53 -1.44 17.81
CA GLU A 258 -3.15 -1.61 19.22
C GLU A 258 -1.62 -1.64 19.38
N ALA A 259 -0.90 -2.34 18.50
CA ALA A 259 0.55 -2.37 18.51
C ALA A 259 1.17 -0.99 18.25
N LEU A 260 0.55 -0.19 17.36
CA LEU A 260 0.98 1.18 17.09
C LEU A 260 0.81 2.07 18.33
N MET A 261 -0.38 2.04 18.94
CA MET A 261 -0.65 2.84 20.15
C MET A 261 0.15 2.34 21.36
N GLY A 262 0.42 1.04 21.45
CA GLY A 262 1.34 0.47 22.43
C GLY A 262 2.76 1.02 22.30
N PHE A 263 3.28 1.02 21.07
CA PHE A 263 4.58 1.61 20.78
C PHE A 263 4.63 3.11 21.12
N GLN A 264 3.60 3.88 20.77
CA GLN A 264 3.50 5.30 21.10
C GLN A 264 3.57 5.53 22.63
N ARG A 265 2.81 4.76 23.42
CA ARG A 265 2.85 4.85 24.89
C ARG A 265 4.22 4.50 25.46
N ASP A 266 4.90 3.50 24.89
CA ASP A 266 6.25 3.12 25.32
C ASP A 266 7.28 4.23 25.02
N GLN A 267 7.15 4.93 23.88
CA GLN A 267 7.99 6.09 23.57
C GLN A 267 7.75 7.26 24.54
N VAL A 268 6.50 7.49 24.96
CA VAL A 268 6.20 8.49 26.01
C VAL A 268 6.84 8.11 27.35
N ARG A 269 6.74 6.83 27.76
CA ARG A 269 7.40 6.33 28.98
C ARG A 269 8.92 6.49 28.91
N LEU A 270 9.51 6.19 27.74
CA LEU A 270 10.94 6.37 27.52
C LEU A 270 11.34 7.84 27.69
N TYR A 271 10.61 8.77 27.08
CA TYR A 271 10.86 10.20 27.28
C TYR A 271 10.74 10.61 28.76
N ASN A 272 9.68 10.19 29.44
CA ASN A 272 9.47 10.50 30.85
C ASN A 272 10.64 10.01 31.71
N SER A 273 11.17 8.82 31.44
CA SER A 273 12.34 8.29 32.16
C SER A 273 13.62 9.11 32.00
N THR A 274 13.69 10.05 31.04
CA THR A 274 14.88 10.91 30.86
C THR A 274 14.91 12.10 31.83
N TRP A 275 13.84 12.34 32.60
CA TRP A 275 13.77 13.43 33.58
C TRP A 275 12.99 13.09 34.85
N GLU A 276 12.08 12.11 34.84
CA GLU A 276 11.42 11.61 36.05
C GLU A 276 12.44 10.84 36.91
N GLY A 277 13.07 11.53 37.86
CA GLY A 277 14.08 10.96 38.78
C GLY A 277 15.43 11.68 38.80
N VAL A 278 15.57 12.77 38.02
CA VAL A 278 16.73 13.68 38.04
C VAL A 278 16.47 14.88 38.96
#